data_AF-A0A378SRJ5-F1
#
_entry.id   AF-A0A378SRJ5-F1
#
_cell.length_a   1.000
_cell.length_b   1.000
_cell.length_c   1.000
_cell.angle_alpha   90.00
_cell.angle_beta   90.00
_cell.angle_gamma   90.00
#
_symmetry.space_group_name_H-M   'P 1'
#
loop_
_entity.id
_entity.type
_entity.pdbx_description
1 polymer ?
#
loop_
_entity_poly.entity_id
_entity_poly.type
_entity_poly.pdbx_seq_one_letter_code
_entity_poly.pdbx_strand_id
1 'polypeptide(L)'
;MSKVARSLYTPLSVATGVGGGLLAGSLFGQIWKRIGDNDPEPPDPKDLTQSAKTVFIAAAIQGLIIGVVRASLQRASAHGYKAMTHELPPS
;
A
#
# COMPACT_ATOMS: atom_id res chain seq x y z
N MET A 1 26.66 -7.99 -8.52
CA MET A 1 25.57 -8.54 -7.69
C MET A 1 25.38 -10.02 -8.04
N SER A 2 25.77 -10.93 -7.15
CA SER A 2 25.76 -12.40 -7.39
C SER A 2 24.34 -12.93 -7.56
N LYS A 3 24.14 -13.90 -8.48
CA LYS A 3 22.85 -14.53 -8.82
C LYS A 3 22.08 -15.09 -7.60
N VAL A 4 22.80 -15.44 -6.53
CA VAL A 4 22.24 -15.91 -5.25
C VAL A 4 21.46 -14.81 -4.53
N ALA A 5 21.93 -13.56 -4.55
CA ALA A 5 21.21 -12.42 -3.97
C ALA A 5 19.90 -12.15 -4.73
N ARG A 6 19.88 -12.35 -6.05
CA ARG A 6 18.67 -12.21 -6.87
C ARG A 6 17.61 -13.27 -6.55
N SER A 7 18.02 -14.49 -6.23
CA SER A 7 17.11 -15.60 -5.90
C SER A 7 16.41 -15.45 -4.54
N LEU A 8 17.03 -14.76 -3.57
CA LEU A 8 16.43 -14.52 -2.25
C LEU A 8 15.69 -13.18 -2.17
N TYR A 9 16.18 -12.16 -2.88
CA TYR A 9 15.57 -10.82 -2.86
C TYR A 9 14.26 -10.77 -3.66
N THR A 10 14.13 -11.54 -4.73
CA THR A 10 12.92 -11.59 -5.56
C THR A 10 11.69 -12.14 -4.81
N PRO A 11 11.74 -13.31 -4.13
CA PRO A 11 10.58 -13.80 -3.39
C PRO A 11 10.22 -12.93 -2.18
N LEU A 12 11.21 -12.36 -1.49
CA LEU A 12 10.95 -11.47 -0.35
C LEU A 12 10.30 -10.14 -0.79
N SER A 13 10.76 -9.57 -1.90
CA SER A 13 10.17 -8.33 -2.46
C SER A 13 8.76 -8.56 -2.98
N VAL A 14 8.47 -9.70 -3.60
CA VAL A 14 7.11 -10.10 -3.99
C VAL A 14 6.22 -10.32 -2.77
N ALA A 15 6.69 -11.05 -1.76
CA ALA A 15 5.92 -11.28 -0.53
C ALA A 15 5.60 -9.98 0.21
N THR A 16 6.55 -9.05 0.26
CA THR A 16 6.35 -7.72 0.86
C THR A 16 5.39 -6.87 0.03
N GLY A 17 5.47 -6.95 -1.31
CA GLY A 17 4.54 -6.26 -2.21
C GLY A 17 3.10 -6.76 -2.08
N VAL A 18 2.91 -8.09 -2.07
CA VAL A 18 1.59 -8.71 -1.88
C VAL A 18 1.05 -8.45 -0.48
N GLY A 19 1.88 -8.63 0.55
CA GLY A 19 1.49 -8.36 1.95
C GLY A 19 1.12 -6.89 2.17
N GLY A 20 1.90 -5.96 1.62
CA GLY A 20 1.60 -4.53 1.66
C GLY A 20 0.33 -4.15 0.91
N GLY A 21 0.07 -4.78 -0.24
CA GLY A 21 -1.16 -4.60 -1.02
C GLY A 21 -2.41 -5.08 -0.28
N LEU A 22 -2.34 -6.27 0.34
CA LEU A 22 -3.43 -6.83 1.14
C LEU A 22 -3.73 -5.98 2.38
N LEU A 23 -2.69 -5.51 3.08
CA LEU A 23 -2.83 -4.59 4.21
C LEU A 23 -3.48 -3.28 3.78
N ALA A 24 -3.01 -2.67 2.68
CA ALA A 24 -3.58 -1.44 2.16
C ALA A 24 -5.06 -1.60 1.77
N GLY A 25 -5.42 -2.71 1.09
CA GLY A 25 -6.80 -3.03 0.75
C GLY A 25 -7.70 -3.22 1.97
N SER A 26 -7.20 -3.90 3.01
CA SER A 26 -7.94 -4.09 4.28
C SER A 26 -8.18 -2.78 5.01
N LEU A 27 -7.16 -1.91 5.13
CA LEU A 27 -7.31 -0.58 5.74
C LEU A 27 -8.29 0.28 4.96
N PHE A 28 -8.21 0.26 3.63
CA PHE A 28 -9.15 0.97 2.77
C PHE A 28 -10.59 0.51 2.98
N GLY A 29 -10.87 -0.78 2.98
CA GLY A 29 -12.21 -1.30 3.26
C GLY A 29 -12.73 -0.89 4.66
N GLN A 30 -11.87 -0.88 5.68
CA GLN A 30 -12.25 -0.46 7.03
C GLN A 30 -12.55 1.04 7.13
N ILE A 31 -11.76 1.86 6.45
CA ILE A 31 -12.00 3.31 6.39
C ILE A 31 -13.28 3.58 5.60
N TRP A 32 -13.46 2.92 4.45
CA TRP A 32 -14.63 3.07 3.59
C TRP A 32 -15.93 2.73 4.31
N LYS A 33 -15.97 1.61 5.04
CA LYS A 33 -17.13 1.23 5.87
C LYS A 33 -17.54 2.30 6.89
N ARG A 34 -16.61 3.14 7.35
CA ARG A 34 -16.91 4.23 8.30
C ARG A 34 -17.35 5.52 7.63
N ILE A 35 -16.89 5.81 6.42
CA ILE A 35 -17.14 7.09 5.73
C ILE A 35 -18.22 7.00 4.64
N GLY A 36 -18.47 5.80 4.11
CA GLY A 36 -19.38 5.56 2.98
C GLY A 36 -20.84 5.34 3.39
N ASP A 37 -21.35 5.98 4.44
CA ASP A 37 -22.76 5.88 4.88
C ASP A 37 -23.31 4.43 5.01
N ASN A 38 -22.48 3.48 5.46
CA ASN A 38 -22.75 2.04 5.55
C ASN A 38 -22.77 1.26 4.22
N ASP A 39 -22.34 1.87 3.11
CA ASP A 39 -22.09 1.15 1.88
C ASP A 39 -20.78 0.34 2.01
N PRO A 40 -20.84 -1.00 1.92
CA PRO A 40 -19.66 -1.85 2.06
C PRO A 40 -18.68 -1.69 0.89
N GLU A 41 -19.10 -1.13 -0.25
CA GLU A 41 -18.29 -1.07 -1.45
C GLU A 41 -17.97 0.37 -1.90
N PRO A 42 -16.71 0.63 -2.34
CA PRO A 42 -16.36 1.90 -2.97
C PRO A 42 -17.15 2.10 -4.27
N PRO A 43 -17.50 3.35 -4.63
CA PRO A 43 -18.17 3.65 -5.88
C PRO A 43 -17.33 3.15 -7.05
N ASP A 44 -17.96 2.37 -7.94
CA ASP A 44 -17.32 1.87 -9.15
C ASP A 44 -16.94 3.07 -10.04
N PRO A 45 -15.65 3.26 -10.38
CA PRO A 45 -15.21 4.33 -11.26
C PRO A 45 -15.88 4.33 -12.64
N LYS A 46 -16.48 3.20 -13.05
CA LYS A 46 -17.18 3.04 -14.33
C LYS A 46 -18.68 3.31 -14.22
N ASP A 47 -19.20 3.49 -13.01
CA ASP A 47 -20.60 3.82 -12.79
C ASP A 47 -20.83 5.32 -13.02
N LEU A 48 -21.43 5.64 -14.17
CA LEU A 48 -21.77 7.00 -14.57
C LEU A 48 -22.97 7.58 -13.80
N THR A 49 -23.68 6.76 -13.01
CA THR A 49 -24.78 7.23 -12.15
C THR A 49 -24.25 7.86 -10.86
N GLN A 50 -23.02 7.55 -10.48
CA GLN A 50 -22.33 8.14 -9.33
C GLN A 50 -21.74 9.51 -9.69
N SER A 51 -21.77 10.43 -8.72
CA SER A 51 -21.16 11.75 -8.93
C SER A 51 -19.65 11.61 -9.11
N ALA A 52 -19.11 12.19 -10.18
CA ALA A 52 -17.65 12.22 -10.43
C ALA A 52 -16.87 12.74 -9.20
N LYS A 53 -17.46 13.67 -8.43
CA LYS A 53 -16.89 14.16 -7.18
C LYS A 53 -16.66 13.03 -6.16
N THR A 54 -17.64 12.14 -5.99
CA THR A 54 -17.56 11.03 -5.04
C THR A 54 -16.50 10.01 -5.47
N VAL A 55 -16.42 9.70 -6.77
CA VAL A 55 -15.39 8.81 -7.34
C VAL A 55 -14.00 9.38 -7.11
N PHE A 56 -13.77 10.67 -7.37
CA PHE A 56 -12.47 11.30 -7.14
C PHE A 56 -12.08 11.36 -5.66
N ILE A 57 -13.02 11.60 -4.75
CA ILE A 57 -12.76 11.56 -3.30
C ILE A 57 -12.37 10.15 -2.87
N ALA A 58 -13.09 9.13 -3.35
CA ALA A 58 -12.77 7.73 -3.07
C ALA A 58 -11.37 7.36 -3.56
N ALA A 59 -11.04 7.73 -4.79
CA ALA A 59 -9.72 7.51 -5.37
C ALA A 59 -8.61 8.24 -4.59
N ALA A 60 -8.85 9.46 -4.13
CA ALA A 60 -7.90 10.22 -3.33
C ALA A 60 -7.61 9.54 -1.97
N ILE A 61 -8.65 9.03 -1.30
CA ILE A 61 -8.51 8.31 -0.03
C ILE A 61 -7.73 7.00 -0.24
N GLN A 62 -8.06 6.26 -1.30
CA GLN A 62 -7.33 5.05 -1.66
C GLN A 62 -5.85 5.34 -1.92
N GLY A 63 -5.55 6.39 -2.69
CA GLY A 63 -4.19 6.86 -2.96
C GLY A 63 -3.43 7.25 -1.68
N LEU A 64 -4.10 7.96 -0.76
CA LEU A 64 -3.54 8.36 0.54
C LEU A 64 -3.15 7.14 1.38
N ILE A 65 -4.02 6.14 1.49
CA ILE A 65 -3.76 4.92 2.27
C ILE A 65 -2.57 4.15 1.70
N ILE A 66 -2.55 3.94 0.38
CA ILE A 66 -1.44 3.28 -0.30
C ILE A 66 -0.13 4.04 -0.06
N GLY A 67 -0.17 5.38 -0.15
CA GLY A 67 0.97 6.25 0.11
C GLY A 67 1.51 6.10 1.54
N VAL A 68 0.63 6.14 2.54
CA VAL A 68 0.99 5.99 3.96
C VAL A 68 1.58 4.61 4.25
N VAL A 69 0.98 3.53 3.71
CA VAL A 69 1.51 2.17 3.88
C VAL A 69 2.90 2.04 3.26
N ARG A 70 3.08 2.54 2.03
CA ARG A 70 4.39 2.52 1.35
C ARG A 70 5.46 3.30 2.12
N ALA A 71 5.14 4.50 2.59
CA ALA A 71 6.05 5.32 3.37
C ALA A 71 6.44 4.63 4.69
N SER A 72 5.48 4.00 5.35
CA SER A 72 5.71 3.25 6.60
C SER A 72 6.62 2.05 6.36
N LEU A 73 6.38 1.28 5.28
CA LEU A 73 7.22 0.14 4.89
C LEU A 73 8.64 0.59 4.48
N GLN A 74 8.78 1.68 3.71
CA GLN A 74 10.09 2.25 3.38
C GLN A 74 10.86 2.68 4.62
N ARG A 75 10.17 3.29 5.59
CA ARG A 75 10.80 3.68 6.85
C ARG A 75 11.20 2.48 7.69
N ALA A 76 10.34 1.47 7.82
CA ALA A 76 10.64 0.24 8.55
C ALA A 76 11.79 -0.55 7.90
N SER A 77 11.80 -0.65 6.57
CA SER A 77 12.90 -1.31 5.83
C SER A 77 14.21 -0.56 5.95
N ALA A 78 14.22 0.78 5.93
CA ALA A 78 15.41 1.58 6.18
C ALA A 78 15.97 1.36 7.60
N HIS A 79 15.10 1.32 8.61
CA HIS A 79 15.50 0.98 9.98
C HIS A 79 16.01 -0.46 10.11
N GLY A 80 15.36 -1.43 9.47
CA GLY A 80 15.78 -2.82 9.46
C GLY A 80 17.12 -3.03 8.75
N TYR A 81 17.34 -2.37 7.62
CA TYR A 81 18.62 -2.39 6.91
C TYR A 81 19.74 -1.85 7.81
N LYS A 82 19.53 -0.70 8.45
CA LYS A 82 20.50 -0.12 9.38
C LYS A 82 20.76 -1.02 10.59
N ALA A 83 19.73 -1.66 11.16
CA ALA A 83 19.89 -2.56 12.29
C ALA A 83 20.69 -3.83 11.94
N MET A 84 20.53 -4.36 10.72
CA MET A 84 21.20 -5.58 10.29
C MET A 84 22.61 -5.32 9.75
N THR A 85 22.79 -4.25 8.97
CA THR A 85 24.06 -3.96 8.27
C THR A 85 24.95 -2.98 9.01
N HIS A 86 24.43 -2.29 10.04
CA HIS A 86 25.09 -1.15 10.71
C HIS A 86 25.44 0.02 9.76
N GLU A 87 24.98 -0.03 8.51
CA GLU A 87 25.20 0.98 7.48
C GLU A 87 23.88 1.66 7.08
N LEU A 88 23.96 2.85 6.48
CA LEU A 88 22.78 3.54 5.95
C LEU A 88 22.33 2.86 4.65
N PRO A 89 21.01 2.73 4.40
CA PRO A 89 20.51 2.17 3.15
C PRO A 89 20.97 3.01 1.95
N PRO A 90 21.37 2.38 0.83
CA PRO A 90 21.77 3.09 -0.38
C PRO A 90 20.60 3.91 -0.95
N SER A 91 20.90 5.14 -1.37
CA SER A 91 19.97 6.13 -1.94
C SER A 91 19.54 5.79 -3.36
#